data_AF-A0A1I8IZ96-F1
#
_entry.id   AF-A0A1I8IZ96-F1
#
_cell.length_a   1.000
_cell.length_b   1.000
_cell.length_c   1.000
_cell.angle_alpha   90.00
_cell.angle_beta   90.00
_cell.angle_gamma   90.00
#
_symmetry.space_group_name_H-M   'P 1'
#
loop_
_entity.id
_entity.type
_entity.pdbx_description
1 polymer ?
#
loop_
_entity_poly.entity_id
_entity_poly.type
_entity_poly.pdbx_seq_one_letter_code
_entity_poly.pdbx_strand_id
1 'polypeptide(L)'
;MVGDSLQVSGTSPLKASTTPSYILTVMAADGGSPSRSTVCRVLVKVLEVNTAPPTFYGTASISIAENTAVGTRLLTVNATDLDSGSGGLVTFSLVSGNTDSAFSIGPTDGIVTIANVLDCDFGPRKYLLGVEARDSGTPVKSATWTLTVSVLDVNDNSPTWNSSNTYT
;
A
#
# COMPACT_ATOMS: atom_id res chain seq x y z
N MET A 1 -1.42 -8.61 -51.54
CA MET A 1 -2.17 -7.38 -51.25
C MET A 1 -1.91 -7.04 -49.79
N VAL A 2 -1.20 -5.93 -49.54
CA VAL A 2 -1.02 -5.40 -48.19
C VAL A 2 -2.34 -4.71 -47.85
N GLY A 3 -3.01 -5.12 -46.78
CA GLY A 3 -4.28 -4.52 -46.38
C GLY A 3 -4.07 -3.13 -45.80
N ASP A 4 -4.89 -2.17 -46.22
CA ASP A 4 -4.98 -0.87 -45.55
C ASP A 4 -5.40 -1.07 -44.10
N SER A 5 -4.80 -0.31 -43.18
CA SER A 5 -5.15 -0.36 -41.76
C SER A 5 -6.25 0.64 -41.44
N LEU A 6 -7.29 0.19 -40.72
CA LEU A 6 -8.29 1.09 -40.13
C LEU A 6 -7.79 1.57 -38.77
N GLN A 7 -7.63 2.89 -38.62
CA GLN A 7 -7.35 3.50 -37.33
C GLN A 7 -8.62 4.08 -36.71
N VAL A 8 -8.86 3.77 -35.44
CA VAL A 8 -9.95 4.35 -34.64
C VAL A 8 -9.33 5.33 -33.65
N SER A 9 -9.78 6.59 -33.68
CA SER A 9 -9.33 7.63 -32.76
C SER A 9 -10.53 8.26 -32.03
N GLY A 10 -10.31 8.70 -30.79
CA GLY A 10 -11.31 9.42 -30.00
C GLY A 10 -11.26 10.93 -30.25
N THR A 11 -12.40 11.60 -30.16
CA THR A 11 -12.53 13.07 -30.30
C THR A 11 -12.75 13.80 -28.97
N SER A 12 -12.94 13.07 -27.87
CA SER A 12 -13.22 13.62 -26.54
C SER A 12 -12.78 12.65 -25.43
N PRO A 13 -12.54 13.13 -24.20
CA PRO A 13 -12.19 12.28 -23.06
C PRO A 13 -13.27 11.23 -22.79
N LEU A 14 -12.86 9.98 -22.54
CA LEU A 14 -13.76 8.90 -22.16
C LEU A 14 -14.03 8.95 -20.65
N LYS A 15 -15.28 8.69 -20.27
CA LYS A 15 -15.70 8.61 -18.86
C LYS A 15 -16.49 7.32 -18.64
N ALA A 16 -15.91 6.40 -17.87
CA ALA A 16 -16.54 5.11 -17.57
C ALA A 16 -17.88 5.27 -16.85
N SER A 17 -18.01 6.29 -15.98
CA SER A 17 -19.22 6.56 -15.20
C SER A 17 -20.44 6.95 -16.04
N THR A 18 -20.24 7.51 -17.24
CA THR A 18 -21.34 7.85 -18.15
C THR A 18 -21.48 6.85 -19.28
N THR A 19 -20.36 6.37 -19.83
CA THR A 19 -20.34 5.45 -20.97
C THR A 19 -19.29 4.37 -20.75
N PRO A 20 -19.66 3.23 -20.15
CA PRO A 20 -18.70 2.18 -19.77
C PRO A 20 -18.22 1.33 -20.95
N SER A 21 -18.92 1.38 -22.09
CA SER A 21 -18.50 0.65 -23.28
C SER A 21 -19.08 1.20 -24.57
N TYR A 22 -18.41 0.92 -25.68
CA TYR A 22 -18.85 1.22 -27.04
C TYR A 22 -18.84 -0.07 -27.86
N ILE A 23 -19.84 -0.24 -28.73
CA ILE A 23 -19.83 -1.30 -29.74
C ILE A 23 -19.65 -0.64 -31.10
N LEU A 24 -18.46 -0.78 -31.67
CA LEU A 24 -18.14 -0.27 -32.99
C LEU A 24 -18.53 -1.32 -34.03
N THR A 25 -19.28 -0.93 -35.04
CA THR A 25 -19.63 -1.81 -36.16
C THR A 25 -18.74 -1.45 -37.34
N VAL A 26 -17.86 -2.37 -37.73
CA VAL A 26 -16.89 -2.20 -38.80
C VAL A 26 -17.34 -3.02 -40.00
N MET A 27 -17.46 -2.38 -41.16
CA MET A 27 -17.81 -3.02 -42.42
C MET A 27 -16.59 -3.01 -43.35
N ALA A 28 -16.29 -4.16 -43.94
CA ALA A 28 -15.31 -4.28 -45.02
C ALA A 28 -16.05 -4.68 -46.30
N ALA A 29 -15.74 -4.03 -47.43
CA ALA A 29 -16.32 -4.33 -48.73
C ALA A 29 -15.20 -4.53 -49.77
N ASP A 30 -15.38 -5.46 -50.69
CA ASP A 30 -14.48 -5.64 -51.84
C ASP A 30 -14.82 -4.65 -52.97
N GLY A 31 -13.88 -4.47 -53.90
CA GLY A 31 -14.07 -3.62 -55.09
C GLY A 31 -14.82 -4.28 -56.24
N GLY A 32 -15.53 -5.38 -56.00
CA GLY A 32 -16.21 -6.15 -57.04
C GLY A 32 -17.49 -5.51 -57.57
N SER A 33 -18.00 -6.02 -58.70
CA SER A 33 -19.30 -5.68 -59.27
C SER A 33 -20.10 -6.96 -59.56
N PRO A 34 -21.05 -7.36 -58.70
CA PRO A 34 -21.48 -6.67 -57.47
C PRO A 34 -20.47 -6.83 -56.33
N SER A 35 -20.37 -5.79 -55.48
CA SER A 35 -19.48 -5.79 -54.31
C SER A 35 -20.02 -6.72 -53.22
N ARG A 36 -19.13 -7.46 -52.54
CA ARG A 36 -19.44 -8.22 -51.34
C ARG A 36 -18.86 -7.52 -50.13
N SER A 37 -19.60 -7.59 -49.01
CA SER A 37 -19.17 -7.00 -47.76
C SER A 37 -19.39 -7.93 -46.58
N THR A 38 -18.65 -7.67 -45.51
CA THR A 38 -18.76 -8.33 -44.22
C THR A 38 -18.76 -7.29 -43.11
N VAL A 39 -19.35 -7.64 -41.97
CA VAL A 39 -19.46 -6.77 -40.80
C VAL A 39 -18.89 -7.48 -39.58
N CYS A 40 -18.11 -6.75 -38.78
CA CYS A 40 -17.57 -7.19 -37.50
C CYS A 40 -17.95 -6.16 -36.41
N ARG A 41 -18.13 -6.62 -35.17
CA ARG A 41 -18.41 -5.75 -34.01
C ARG A 41 -17.24 -5.79 -33.06
N VAL A 42 -16.71 -4.62 -32.71
CA VAL A 42 -15.62 -4.44 -31.75
C VAL A 42 -16.20 -3.86 -30.46
N LEU A 43 -16.03 -4.56 -29.35
CA LEU A 43 -16.38 -4.08 -28.03
C LEU A 43 -15.20 -3.31 -27.43
N VAL A 44 -15.37 -2.02 -27.20
CA VAL A 44 -14.42 -1.18 -26.47
C VAL A 44 -14.95 -0.96 -25.07
N LYS A 45 -14.19 -1.36 -24.05
CA LYS A 45 -14.53 -1.10 -22.64
C LYS A 45 -13.77 0.14 -22.14
N VAL A 46 -14.47 1.01 -21.44
CA VAL A 46 -13.85 2.15 -20.74
C VAL A 46 -13.66 1.74 -19.29
N LEU A 47 -12.40 1.72 -18.84
CA LEU A 47 -12.07 1.39 -17.46
C LEU A 47 -12.02 2.65 -16.60
N GLU A 48 -12.41 2.51 -15.34
CA GLU A 48 -12.13 3.53 -14.34
C GLU A 48 -10.63 3.59 -14.09
N VAL A 49 -10.12 4.81 -13.95
CA VAL A 49 -8.72 5.09 -13.66
C VAL A 49 -8.63 5.56 -12.24
N ASN A 50 -7.73 4.95 -11.47
CA ASN A 50 -7.44 5.36 -10.11
C ASN A 50 -6.85 6.77 -10.08
N THR A 51 -7.41 7.68 -9.28
CA THR A 51 -7.09 9.11 -9.34
C THR A 51 -6.43 9.66 -8.08
N ALA A 52 -6.81 9.17 -6.91
CA ALA A 52 -6.29 9.57 -5.61
C ALA A 52 -5.34 8.51 -5.04
N PRO A 53 -4.31 8.91 -4.29
CA PRO A 53 -3.55 8.00 -3.44
C PRO A 53 -4.15 7.93 -2.02
N PRO A 54 -3.81 6.88 -1.25
CA PRO A 54 -4.21 6.80 0.15
C PRO A 54 -3.65 7.97 0.97
N THR A 55 -4.44 8.47 1.93
CA THR A 55 -4.06 9.55 2.83
C THR A 55 -4.08 9.07 4.27
N PHE A 56 -2.94 9.17 4.96
CA PHE A 56 -2.81 8.78 6.37
C PHE A 56 -3.43 9.82 7.32
N TYR A 57 -3.87 9.33 8.49
CA TYR A 57 -4.31 10.17 9.60
C TYR A 57 -4.09 9.48 10.95
N GLY A 58 -4.03 10.29 12.01
CA GLY A 58 -3.86 9.82 13.39
C GLY A 58 -2.46 10.09 13.97
N THR A 59 -2.06 9.27 14.93
CA THR A 59 -0.85 9.47 15.74
C THR A 59 0.41 8.95 15.05
N ALA A 60 1.42 9.82 14.88
CA ALA A 60 2.70 9.48 14.25
C ALA A 60 3.79 9.04 15.24
N SER A 61 3.53 9.02 16.54
CA SER A 61 4.52 8.64 17.55
C SER A 61 3.92 8.01 18.80
N ILE A 62 4.62 6.99 19.33
CA ILE A 62 4.28 6.33 20.59
C ILE A 62 5.54 6.02 21.42
N SER A 63 5.35 5.75 22.71
CA SER A 63 6.40 5.25 23.60
C SER A 63 5.94 3.98 24.30
N ILE A 64 6.81 2.98 24.35
CA ILE A 64 6.54 1.64 24.92
C ILE A 64 7.71 1.22 25.82
N ALA A 65 7.45 0.39 26.82
CA ALA A 65 8.53 -0.19 27.63
C ALA A 65 9.23 -1.32 26.85
N GLU A 66 10.53 -1.52 27.04
CA GLU A 66 11.25 -2.62 26.37
C GLU A 66 10.70 -4.01 26.72
N ASN A 67 10.24 -4.18 27.96
CA ASN A 67 9.65 -5.44 28.43
C ASN A 67 8.20 -5.67 27.96
N THR A 68 7.70 -4.87 27.02
CA THR A 68 6.36 -5.06 26.45
C THR A 68 6.31 -6.39 25.70
N ALA A 69 5.34 -7.24 26.04
CA ALA A 69 5.27 -8.61 25.53
C ALA A 69 5.08 -8.68 24.00
N VAL A 70 5.70 -9.67 23.37
CA VAL A 70 5.45 -10.04 21.97
C VAL A 70 3.97 -10.34 21.76
N GLY A 71 3.41 -9.85 20.65
CA GLY A 71 1.99 -9.94 20.31
C GLY A 71 1.15 -8.78 20.86
N THR A 72 1.71 -7.89 21.69
CA THR A 72 0.99 -6.72 22.19
C THR A 72 0.61 -5.79 21.04
N ARG A 73 -0.67 -5.37 20.99
CA ARG A 73 -1.19 -4.37 20.06
C ARG A 73 -0.82 -2.98 20.56
N LEU A 74 -0.07 -2.23 19.77
CA LEU A 74 0.44 -0.91 20.15
C LEU A 74 -0.49 0.21 19.72
N LEU A 75 -0.84 0.25 18.44
CA LEU A 75 -1.73 1.23 17.86
C LEU A 75 -2.34 0.71 16.56
N THR A 76 -3.26 1.48 15.99
CA THR A 76 -3.79 1.24 14.64
C THR A 76 -3.41 2.41 13.74
N VAL A 77 -2.69 2.11 12.66
CA VAL A 77 -2.39 3.07 11.59
C VAL A 77 -3.62 3.15 10.70
N ASN A 78 -4.03 4.36 10.35
CA ASN A 78 -5.18 4.57 9.49
C ASN A 78 -4.80 5.35 8.25
N ALA A 79 -5.39 4.95 7.12
CA ALA A 79 -5.36 5.68 5.87
C ALA A 79 -6.66 5.44 5.11
N THR A 80 -7.09 6.45 4.35
CA THR A 80 -8.29 6.40 3.50
C THR A 80 -7.92 6.83 2.09
N ASP A 81 -8.54 6.18 1.11
CA ASP A 81 -8.51 6.61 -0.28
C ASP A 81 -9.90 7.14 -0.68
N LEU A 82 -9.94 8.16 -1.55
CA LEU A 82 -11.17 8.81 -1.99
C LEU A 82 -11.81 8.12 -3.21
N ASP A 83 -11.07 7.23 -3.88
CA ASP A 83 -11.60 6.45 -5.00
C ASP A 83 -12.57 5.37 -4.51
N SER A 84 -13.51 5.00 -5.38
CA SER A 84 -14.46 3.89 -5.13
C SER A 84 -13.88 2.55 -5.59
N GLY A 85 -14.49 1.44 -5.15
CA GLY A 85 -14.09 0.11 -5.60
C GLY A 85 -12.66 -0.23 -5.18
N SER A 86 -11.87 -0.80 -6.09
CA SER A 86 -10.51 -1.26 -5.78
C SER A 86 -9.51 -0.12 -5.54
N GLY A 87 -9.72 1.07 -6.11
CA GLY A 87 -8.95 2.27 -5.76
C GLY A 87 -9.16 2.72 -4.32
N GLY A 88 -10.34 2.42 -3.74
CA GLY A 88 -10.65 2.67 -2.34
C GLY A 88 -10.06 1.66 -1.34
N LEU A 89 -9.59 0.50 -1.81
CA LEU A 89 -9.14 -0.59 -0.95
C LEU A 89 -7.66 -0.44 -0.60
N VAL A 90 -7.41 0.03 0.62
CA VAL A 90 -6.07 0.28 1.16
C VAL A 90 -5.51 -0.95 1.88
N THR A 91 -4.23 -1.24 1.64
CA THR A 91 -3.44 -2.22 2.38
C THR A 91 -2.19 -1.60 2.98
N PHE A 92 -1.75 -2.12 4.12
CA PHE A 92 -0.63 -1.59 4.89
C PHE A 92 0.59 -2.52 4.89
N SER A 93 1.80 -1.95 4.91
CA SER A 93 3.03 -2.71 5.14
C SER A 93 4.11 -1.86 5.80
N LEU A 94 5.08 -2.52 6.45
CA LEU A 94 6.31 -1.86 6.93
C LEU A 94 7.37 -1.98 5.84
N VAL A 95 7.83 -0.85 5.32
CA VAL A 95 8.78 -0.77 4.20
C VAL A 95 10.18 -0.34 4.63
N SER A 96 10.35 0.20 5.83
CA SER A 96 11.67 0.59 6.36
C SER A 96 11.69 0.74 7.89
N GLY A 97 12.90 0.78 8.46
CA GLY A 97 13.14 1.10 9.87
C GLY A 97 12.77 0.03 10.89
N ASN A 98 12.33 -1.16 10.44
CA ASN A 98 11.96 -2.28 11.29
C ASN A 98 13.14 -3.23 11.57
N THR A 99 14.14 -2.74 12.31
CA THR A 99 15.31 -3.54 12.71
C THR A 99 14.88 -4.79 13.48
N ASP A 100 15.56 -5.91 13.24
CA ASP A 100 15.30 -7.22 13.88
C ASP A 100 13.87 -7.75 13.75
N SER A 101 13.10 -7.23 12.80
CA SER A 101 11.67 -7.51 12.65
C SER A 101 10.91 -7.30 13.96
N ALA A 102 11.28 -6.28 14.74
CA ALA A 102 10.74 -5.98 16.05
C ALA A 102 9.22 -5.71 16.04
N PHE A 103 8.69 -5.22 14.92
CA PHE A 103 7.27 -4.89 14.76
C PHE A 103 6.65 -5.61 13.57
N SER A 104 5.33 -5.78 13.61
CA SER A 104 4.52 -6.18 12.46
C SER A 104 3.32 -5.27 12.30
N ILE A 105 2.74 -5.20 11.10
CA ILE A 105 1.50 -4.48 10.82
C ILE A 105 0.51 -5.40 10.12
N GLY A 106 -0.73 -5.41 10.57
CA GLY A 106 -1.80 -6.11 9.88
C GLY A 106 -2.14 -5.41 8.55
N PRO A 107 -2.17 -6.15 7.41
CA PRO A 107 -2.26 -5.53 6.10
C PRO A 107 -3.62 -4.90 5.82
N THR A 108 -4.69 -5.31 6.51
CA THR A 108 -6.06 -4.81 6.27
C THR A 108 -6.61 -3.99 7.43
N ASP A 109 -6.15 -4.25 8.66
CA ASP A 109 -6.62 -3.56 9.86
C ASP A 109 -5.65 -2.47 10.35
N GLY A 110 -4.43 -2.40 9.79
CA GLY A 110 -3.42 -1.40 10.17
C GLY A 110 -2.90 -1.55 11.59
N ILE A 111 -3.17 -2.67 12.28
CA ILE A 111 -2.77 -2.87 13.67
C ILE A 111 -1.27 -3.13 13.74
N VAL A 112 -0.54 -2.29 14.45
CA VAL A 112 0.89 -2.46 14.73
C VAL A 112 1.06 -3.27 16.01
N THR A 113 1.83 -4.34 15.96
CA THR A 113 2.14 -5.22 17.10
C THR A 113 3.63 -5.40 17.31
N ILE A 114 4.02 -5.78 18.52
CA ILE A 114 5.38 -6.28 18.80
C ILE A 114 5.51 -7.68 18.22
N ALA A 115 6.50 -7.87 17.34
CA ALA A 115 6.79 -9.14 16.69
C ALA A 115 8.05 -9.83 17.23
N ASN A 116 8.93 -9.08 17.91
CA ASN A 116 10.11 -9.62 18.56
C ASN A 116 10.37 -8.90 19.89
N VAL A 117 11.14 -9.53 20.79
CA VAL A 117 11.55 -8.94 22.06
C VAL A 117 12.36 -7.67 21.81
N LEU A 118 12.12 -6.64 22.62
CA LEU A 118 12.89 -5.38 22.58
C LEU A 118 13.93 -5.42 23.70
N ASP A 119 15.08 -4.83 23.43
CA ASP A 119 16.21 -4.74 24.35
C ASP A 119 16.81 -3.34 24.19
N CYS A 120 16.75 -2.54 25.24
CA CYS A 120 17.19 -1.14 25.27
C CYS A 120 18.68 -1.00 25.67
N ASP A 121 19.28 -2.08 26.20
CA ASP A 121 20.68 -2.16 26.58
C ASP A 121 21.58 -2.43 25.36
N PHE A 122 21.14 -3.32 24.48
CA PHE A 122 21.88 -3.71 23.28
C PHE A 122 21.22 -3.29 21.97
N GLY A 123 19.92 -2.97 22.00
CA GLY A 123 19.14 -2.64 20.82
C GLY A 123 18.77 -1.16 20.66
N PRO A 124 17.98 -0.83 19.63
CA PRO A 124 17.57 0.54 19.34
C PRO A 124 16.58 1.08 20.37
N ARG A 125 16.87 2.27 20.91
CA ARG A 125 15.91 3.03 21.74
C ARG A 125 14.80 3.70 20.95
N LYS A 126 14.92 3.72 19.62
CA LYS A 126 14.00 4.42 18.71
C LYS A 126 13.93 3.72 17.36
N TYR A 127 12.71 3.48 16.90
CA TYR A 127 12.41 2.97 15.58
C TYR A 127 11.66 4.03 14.76
N LEU A 128 12.11 4.25 13.53
CA LEU A 128 11.45 5.12 12.55
C LEU A 128 10.83 4.24 11.47
N LEU A 129 9.67 3.66 11.79
CA LEU A 129 8.99 2.71 10.93
C LEU A 129 8.37 3.44 9.73
N GLY A 130 8.87 3.15 8.53
CA GLY A 130 8.20 3.56 7.29
C GLY A 130 7.01 2.66 7.04
N VAL A 131 5.81 3.21 7.16
CA VAL A 131 4.55 2.52 6.86
C VAL A 131 4.10 2.93 5.46
N GLU A 132 3.85 1.96 4.58
CA GLU A 132 3.23 2.20 3.27
C GLU A 132 1.74 1.87 3.34
N ALA A 133 0.91 2.76 2.80
CA ALA A 133 -0.49 2.51 2.47
C ALA A 133 -0.61 2.45 0.94
N ARG A 134 -1.12 1.35 0.41
CA ARG A 134 -1.19 1.06 -1.03
C ARG A 134 -2.61 0.69 -1.42
N ASP A 135 -3.15 1.32 -2.45
CA ASP A 135 -4.46 0.97 -3.01
C ASP A 135 -4.39 -0.25 -3.96
N SER A 136 -5.54 -0.69 -4.45
CA SER A 136 -5.67 -1.73 -5.48
C SER A 136 -6.24 -1.17 -6.80
N GLY A 137 -6.05 0.12 -7.06
CA GLY A 137 -6.50 0.80 -8.26
C GLY A 137 -5.64 0.48 -9.49
N THR A 138 -6.04 1.00 -10.65
CA THR A 138 -5.21 0.95 -11.87
C THR A 138 -5.05 2.36 -12.45
N PRO A 139 -3.82 2.93 -12.48
CA PRO A 139 -2.60 2.39 -11.86
C PRO A 139 -2.70 2.36 -10.34
N VAL A 140 -1.96 1.45 -9.70
CA VAL A 140 -1.86 1.43 -8.24
C VAL A 140 -1.16 2.70 -7.76
N LYS A 141 -1.66 3.31 -6.69
CA LYS A 141 -0.99 4.40 -5.99
C LYS A 141 -0.70 4.01 -4.54
N SER A 142 0.28 4.68 -3.96
CA SER A 142 0.65 4.50 -2.56
C SER A 142 1.09 5.80 -1.93
N ALA A 143 1.08 5.82 -0.60
CA ALA A 143 1.63 6.86 0.24
C ALA A 143 2.48 6.22 1.35
N THR A 144 3.42 6.99 1.89
CA THR A 144 4.26 6.55 3.01
C THR A 144 4.12 7.49 4.20
N TRP A 145 4.21 6.92 5.40
CA TRP A 145 4.14 7.65 6.66
C TRP A 145 5.16 7.09 7.66
N THR A 146 5.87 7.97 8.36
CA THR A 146 6.87 7.55 9.35
C THR A 146 6.25 7.50 10.74
N LEU A 147 6.11 6.28 11.28
CA LEU A 147 5.72 6.04 12.66
C LEU A 147 6.97 5.98 13.55
N THR A 148 7.03 6.85 14.56
CA THR A 148 8.11 6.86 15.56
C THR A 148 7.73 6.02 16.78
N VAL A 149 8.49 4.97 17.06
CA VAL A 149 8.34 4.17 18.29
C VAL A 149 9.56 4.39 19.18
N SER A 150 9.36 5.03 20.33
CA SER A 150 10.39 5.17 21.36
C SER A 150 10.30 4.01 22.35
N VAL A 151 11.41 3.34 22.60
CA VAL A 151 11.52 2.26 23.59
C VAL A 151 12.08 2.85 24.87
N LEU A 152 11.33 2.73 25.95
CA LEU A 152 11.69 3.17 27.28
C LEU A 152 12.40 2.02 27.99
N ASP A 153 13.57 2.37 28.51
CA ASP A 153 14.42 1.54 29.34
C ASP A 153 13.69 1.18 30.66
N VAL A 154 13.71 -0.09 31.01
CA VAL A 154 13.21 -0.64 32.27
C VAL A 154 14.39 -1.29 32.96
N ASN A 155 14.83 -0.72 34.08
CA ASN A 155 15.95 -1.25 34.85
C ASN A 155 15.66 -2.65 35.41
N ASP A 156 16.02 -3.67 34.65
CA ASP A 156 16.00 -5.09 35.00
C ASP A 156 17.42 -5.62 35.37
N ASN A 157 18.43 -4.75 35.27
CA ASN A 157 19.79 -5.03 35.68
C ASN A 157 19.91 -5.07 37.21
N SER A 158 20.03 -6.29 37.76
CA SER A 158 20.33 -6.50 39.17
C SER A 158 21.81 -6.19 39.45
N PRO A 159 22.15 -5.41 40.50
CA PRO A 159 23.55 -5.14 40.82
C PRO A 159 24.28 -6.43 41.21
N THR A 160 25.33 -6.76 40.49
CA THR A 160 26.23 -7.87 40.85
C THR A 160 27.32 -7.36 41.79
N TRP A 161 27.46 -7.98 42.96
CA TRP A 161 28.55 -7.68 43.89
C TRP A 161 29.84 -8.36 43.41
N ASN A 162 30.91 -7.60 43.14
CA ASN A 162 32.23 -8.18 42.92
C ASN A 162 32.96 -8.30 44.26
N SER A 163 33.23 -9.52 44.71
CA SER A 163 33.90 -9.79 45.98
C SER A 163 35.40 -9.47 46.00
N SER A 164 35.87 -8.60 45.10
CA SER A 164 37.29 -8.25 44.93
C SER A 164 37.70 -6.99 45.69
N ASN A 165 36.76 -6.25 46.29
CA ASN A 165 37.07 -5.06 47.08
C ASN A 165 37.08 -5.38 48.58
N THR A 166 38.11 -6.09 49.03
CA THR A 166 38.48 -6.05 50.46
C THR A 166 39.10 -4.69 50.74
N TYR A 167 38.35 -3.81 51.42
CA TYR A 167 38.94 -2.71 52.15
C TYR A 167 39.58 -3.29 53.42
N THR A 168 40.91 -3.37 53.43
CA THR A 168 41.72 -3.50 54.66
C THR A 168 42.10 -2.13 55.17
#